data_AF-A0A7V3V1S7-F1
#
_entry.id   AF-A0A7V3V1S7-F1
#
_cell.length_a   1.000
_cell.length_b   1.000
_cell.length_c   1.000
_cell.angle_alpha   90.00
_cell.angle_beta   90.00
_cell.angle_gamma   90.00
#
_symmetry.space_group_name_H-M   'P 1'
#
loop_
_entity.id
_entity.type
_entity.pdbx_description
1 polymer ?
#
loop_
_entity_poly.entity_id
_entity_poly.type
_entity_poly.pdbx_seq_one_letter_code
_entity_poly.pdbx_strand_id
1 'polypeptide(L)'
;MFWGYFKISLEAAGQIFLLGAIGYFLFKKGILGQQGLNSLSRLVVELTLPFLIFTQLIRDFSFALYRNWWFFPLLSLIIALAGFILGALFLGFISEKDKRLQFLALVAFQNSGYLPLALTASLLP
;
A
#
# COMPACT_ATOMS: atom_id res chain seq x y z
N MET A 1 14.04 17.89 -15.70
CA MET A 1 13.74 16.47 -15.38
C MET A 1 13.29 16.30 -13.93
N PHE A 2 14.08 16.70 -12.92
CA PHE A 2 13.70 16.57 -11.50
C PHE A 2 12.30 17.12 -11.14
N TRP A 3 12.02 18.36 -11.54
CA TRP A 3 10.73 19.01 -11.25
C TRP A 3 9.50 18.28 -11.80
N GLY A 4 9.64 17.55 -12.91
CA GLY A 4 8.56 16.74 -13.48
C GLY A 4 8.26 15.53 -12.61
N TYR A 5 9.28 14.75 -12.24
CA TYR A 5 9.12 13.59 -11.36
C TYR A 5 8.66 13.99 -9.96
N PHE A 6 9.15 15.12 -9.44
CA PHE A 6 8.70 15.65 -8.16
C PHE A 6 7.19 15.97 -8.18
N LYS A 7 6.71 16.62 -9.24
CA LYS A 7 5.29 16.93 -9.40
C LYS A 7 4.43 15.66 -9.46
N ILE A 8 4.84 14.66 -10.23
CA ILE A 8 4.10 13.39 -10.37
C ILE A 8 4.03 12.64 -9.03
N SER A 9 5.14 12.53 -8.33
CA SER A 9 5.17 11.90 -7.00
C SER A 9 4.28 12.63 -6.00
N LEU A 10 4.27 13.97 -6.05
CA LEU A 10 3.42 14.79 -5.19
C LEU A 10 1.93 14.62 -5.53
N GLU A 11 1.57 14.53 -6.81
CA GLU A 11 0.20 14.29 -7.27
C GLU A 11 -0.31 12.93 -6.79
N ALA A 12 0.46 11.86 -6.99
CA ALA A 12 0.10 10.52 -6.53
C ALA A 12 -0.06 10.44 -5.01
N ALA A 13 0.88 11.03 -4.25
CA ALA A 13 0.75 11.13 -2.81
C ALA A 13 -0.50 11.94 -2.42
N GLY A 14 -0.72 13.07 -3.07
CA GLY A 14 -1.87 13.95 -2.88
C GLY A 14 -3.20 13.22 -3.08
N GLN A 15 -3.34 12.38 -4.12
CA GLN A 15 -4.54 11.60 -4.37
C GLN A 15 -4.89 10.67 -3.19
N ILE A 16 -3.89 9.98 -2.63
CA ILE A 16 -4.10 9.08 -1.48
C ILE A 16 -4.46 9.87 -0.22
N PHE A 17 -3.79 11.00 0.01
CA PHE A 17 -4.13 11.89 1.12
C PHE A 17 -5.54 12.47 0.99
N LEU A 18 -5.96 12.86 -0.21
CA LEU A 18 -7.31 13.36 -0.48
C LEU A 18 -8.35 12.26 -0.26
N LEU A 19 -8.11 11.04 -0.72
CA LEU A 19 -8.99 9.90 -0.47
C LEU A 19 -9.14 9.63 1.04
N GLY A 20 -8.03 9.66 1.78
CA GLY A 20 -8.03 9.54 3.24
C GLY A 20 -8.79 10.68 3.92
N ALA A 21 -8.62 11.92 3.45
CA ALA A 21 -9.33 13.09 3.97
C ALA A 21 -10.85 12.98 3.73
N ILE A 22 -11.27 12.51 2.55
CA ILE A 22 -12.69 12.25 2.24
C ILE A 22 -13.25 11.23 3.24
N GLY A 23 -12.57 10.09 3.43
CA GLY A 23 -12.97 9.08 4.41
C GLY A 23 -13.10 9.65 5.83
N TYR A 24 -12.12 10.45 6.25
CA TYR A 24 -12.13 11.13 7.55
C TYR A 24 -13.32 12.09 7.70
N PHE A 25 -13.60 12.93 6.70
CA PHE A 25 -14.71 13.89 6.77
C PHE A 25 -16.07 13.20 6.74
N LEU A 26 -16.23 12.13 5.97
CA LEU A 26 -17.46 11.34 5.96
C LEU A 26 -17.71 10.66 7.31
N PHE A 27 -16.66 10.15 7.95
CA PHE A 27 -16.75 9.60 9.30
C PHE A 27 -17.11 10.68 10.34
N LYS A 28 -16.41 11.82 10.30
CA LYS A 28 -16.64 12.94 11.23
C LYS A 28 -18.06 13.51 11.13
N LYS A 29 -18.65 13.52 9.93
CA LYS A 29 -20.03 13.99 9.70
C LYS A 29 -21.10 12.94 10.07
N GLY A 30 -20.72 11.75 10.53
CA GLY A 30 -21.64 10.67 10.87
C GLY A 30 -22.29 9.99 9.66
N ILE A 31 -21.82 10.29 8.44
CA ILE A 31 -22.31 9.67 7.20
C ILE A 31 -21.79 8.23 7.11
N LEU A 32 -20.54 8.00 7.52
CA LEU A 32 -19.91 6.69 7.62
C LEU A 32 -19.65 6.36 9.09
N GLY A 33 -20.29 5.32 9.62
CA GLY A 33 -19.98 4.79 10.95
C GLY A 33 -18.81 3.80 10.94
N GLN A 34 -18.40 3.34 12.13
CA GLN A 34 -17.34 2.31 12.27
C GLN A 34 -17.67 1.03 11.49
N GLN A 35 -18.93 0.60 11.51
CA GLN A 35 -19.39 -0.56 10.74
C GLN A 35 -19.24 -0.33 9.23
N GLY A 36 -19.60 0.87 8.74
CA GLY A 36 -19.44 1.23 7.33
C GLY A 36 -17.98 1.23 6.89
N LEU A 37 -17.08 1.78 7.71
CA LEU A 37 -15.63 1.71 7.45
C LEU A 37 -15.11 0.27 7.42
N ASN A 38 -15.56 -0.57 8.35
CA ASN A 38 -15.17 -1.98 8.39
C ASN A 38 -15.69 -2.74 7.16
N SER A 39 -16.95 -2.51 6.76
CA SER A 39 -17.53 -3.11 5.56
C SER A 39 -16.81 -2.67 4.29
N LEU A 40 -16.45 -1.38 4.17
CA LEU A 40 -15.68 -0.87 3.03
C LEU A 40 -14.28 -1.48 2.99
N SER A 41 -13.61 -1.57 4.14
CA SER A 41 -12.30 -2.20 4.26
C SER A 41 -12.34 -3.67 3.83
N ARG A 42 -13.33 -4.43 4.31
CA ARG A 42 -13.55 -5.82 3.88
C ARG A 42 -13.84 -5.94 2.40
N LEU A 43 -14.72 -5.10 1.85
CA LEU A 43 -15.01 -5.10 0.42
C LEU A 43 -13.73 -4.90 -0.40
N VAL A 44 -12.87 -3.98 0.02
CA VAL A 44 -11.62 -3.71 -0.68
C VAL A 44 -10.66 -4.90 -0.55
N VAL A 45 -10.43 -5.41 0.65
CA VAL A 45 -9.43 -6.47 0.92
C VAL A 45 -9.86 -7.84 0.40
N GLU A 46 -11.14 -8.18 0.57
CA GLU A 46 -11.68 -9.51 0.25
C GLU A 46 -12.13 -9.62 -1.21
N LEU A 47 -12.48 -8.50 -1.87
CA LEU A 47 -13.07 -8.52 -3.20
C LEU A 47 -12.31 -7.66 -4.20
N THR A 48 -12.27 -6.34 -4.01
CA THR A 48 -11.74 -5.42 -5.03
C THR A 48 -10.25 -5.62 -5.30
N LEU A 49 -9.44 -5.81 -4.26
CA LEU A 49 -7.99 -6.04 -4.41
C LEU A 49 -7.68 -7.36 -5.14
N PRO A 50 -8.23 -8.52 -4.74
CA PRO A 50 -8.04 -9.75 -5.49
C PRO A 50 -8.43 -9.61 -6.97
N PHE A 51 -9.60 -9.02 -7.26
CA PHE A 51 -10.05 -8.84 -8.63
C PHE A 51 -9.13 -7.91 -9.44
N LEU A 52 -8.64 -6.83 -8.81
CA LEU A 52 -7.66 -5.94 -9.44
C LEU A 52 -6.37 -6.69 -9.80
N ILE A 53 -5.83 -7.47 -8.86
CA ILE A 53 -4.61 -8.27 -9.07
C ILE A 53 -4.82 -9.26 -10.22
N PHE A 54 -5.91 -10.02 -10.24
CA PHE A 54 -6.20 -10.95 -11.33
C PHE A 54 -6.38 -10.23 -12.67
N THR A 55 -7.08 -9.10 -12.69
CA THR A 55 -7.29 -8.32 -13.91
C THR A 55 -5.97 -7.83 -14.49
N GLN A 56 -5.07 -7.30 -13.65
CA GLN A 56 -3.73 -6.85 -14.06
C GLN A 56 -2.86 -8.02 -14.53
N LEU A 57 -2.89 -9.16 -13.82
CA LEU A 57 -2.13 -10.34 -14.22
C LEU A 57 -2.59 -10.91 -15.57
N ILE A 58 -3.89 -10.89 -15.85
CA ILE A 58 -4.41 -11.44 -17.11
C ILE A 58 -4.20 -10.47 -18.28
N ARG A 59 -4.37 -9.17 -18.07
CA ARG A 59 -4.30 -8.16 -19.14
C ARG A 59 -2.88 -7.71 -19.45
N ASP A 60 -2.10 -7.46 -18.40
CA ASP A 60 -0.86 -6.67 -18.52
C ASP A 60 0.39 -7.53 -18.29
N PHE A 61 0.24 -8.78 -17.83
CA PHE A 61 1.37 -9.66 -17.54
C PHE A 61 1.50 -10.81 -18.55
N SER A 62 2.71 -10.98 -19.09
CA SER A 62 3.05 -12.10 -19.96
C SER A 62 4.19 -12.92 -19.36
N PHE A 63 3.90 -14.15 -18.94
CA PHE A 63 4.90 -15.09 -18.44
C PHE A 63 5.98 -15.44 -19.48
N ALA A 64 5.65 -15.35 -20.77
CA ALA A 64 6.61 -15.58 -21.86
C ALA A 64 7.63 -14.44 -21.97
N LEU A 65 7.20 -13.19 -21.77
CA LEU A 65 8.09 -12.02 -21.81
C LEU A 65 8.88 -11.86 -20.50
N TYR A 66 8.27 -12.21 -19.35
CA TYR A 66 8.88 -12.11 -18.03
C TYR A 66 9.33 -13.47 -17.50
N ARG A 67 10.35 -14.06 -18.13
CA ARG A 67 10.83 -15.42 -17.78
C ARG A 67 11.30 -15.57 -16.32
N ASN A 68 11.72 -14.47 -15.69
CA ASN A 68 12.17 -14.42 -14.29
C ASN A 68 11.11 -13.83 -13.34
N TRP A 69 9.82 -13.95 -13.68
CA TRP A 69 8.71 -13.40 -12.90
C TRP A 69 8.72 -13.78 -11.41
N TRP A 70 9.19 -14.99 -11.09
CA TRP A 70 9.26 -15.53 -9.73
C TRP A 70 10.21 -14.72 -8.83
N PHE A 71 11.10 -13.93 -9.42
CA PHE A 71 11.97 -13.03 -8.70
C PHE A 71 11.20 -11.88 -8.03
N PHE A 72 10.09 -11.39 -8.60
CA PHE A 72 9.32 -10.29 -8.00
C PHE A 72 8.69 -10.67 -6.64
N PRO A 73 7.97 -11.81 -6.51
CA PRO A 73 7.51 -12.29 -5.20
C PRO A 73 8.66 -12.51 -4.21
N LEU A 74 9.76 -13.11 -4.65
CA LEU A 74 10.92 -13.35 -3.78
C LEU A 74 11.53 -12.03 -3.28
N LEU A 75 11.67 -11.04 -4.15
CA LEU A 75 12.16 -9.72 -3.79
C LEU A 75 11.22 -9.03 -2.79
N SER A 76 9.90 -9.18 -2.96
CA SER A 76 8.92 -8.65 -2.01
C SER A 76 9.07 -9.27 -0.62
N LEU A 77 9.34 -10.58 -0.54
CA LEU A 77 9.62 -11.27 0.72
C LEU A 77 10.91 -10.73 1.36
N ILE A 78 11.97 -10.55 0.57
CA ILE A 78 13.24 -10.02 1.05
C ILE A 78 13.06 -8.61 1.61
N ILE A 79 12.30 -7.74 0.94
CA ILE A 79 12.02 -6.38 1.43
C ILE A 79 11.24 -6.43 2.74
N ALA A 80 10.22 -7.29 2.85
CA ALA A 80 9.44 -7.43 4.09
C ALA A 80 10.30 -7.95 5.25
N LEU A 81 11.16 -8.94 4.98
CA LEU A 81 12.11 -9.46 5.96
C LEU A 81 13.14 -8.41 6.39
N ALA A 82 13.67 -7.63 5.45
CA ALA A 82 14.57 -6.52 5.75
C ALA A 82 13.89 -5.48 6.63
N GLY A 83 12.64 -5.11 6.32
CA GLY A 83 11.83 -4.22 7.16
C GLY A 83 11.60 -4.79 8.55
N PHE A 84 11.31 -6.09 8.67
CA PHE A 84 11.16 -6.75 9.96
C PHE A 84 12.45 -6.74 10.79
N ILE A 85 13.58 -7.08 10.17
CA ILE A 85 14.90 -7.06 10.84
C ILE A 85 15.22 -5.63 11.31
N LEU A 86 15.05 -4.64 10.44
CA LEU A 86 15.26 -3.24 10.80
C LEU A 86 14.33 -2.81 11.95
N GLY A 87 13.04 -3.10 11.86
CA GLY A 87 12.08 -2.84 12.93
C GLY A 87 12.50 -3.48 14.25
N ALA A 88 12.98 -4.72 14.22
CA ALA A 88 13.44 -5.45 15.40
C ALA A 88 14.67 -4.80 16.05
N LEU A 89 15.61 -4.28 15.25
CA LEU A 89 16.78 -3.54 15.75
C LEU A 89 16.37 -2.27 16.51
N PHE A 90 15.29 -1.60 16.09
CA PHE A 90 14.81 -0.37 16.72
C PHE A 90 13.77 -0.58 17.82
N LEU A 91 13.39 -1.83 18.13
CA LEU A 91 12.42 -2.12 19.21
C LEU A 91 12.85 -1.63 20.59
N GLY A 92 14.16 -1.55 20.85
CA GLY A 92 14.70 -1.04 22.09
C GLY A 92 14.28 0.41 22.39
N PHE A 93 13.96 1.20 21.36
CA PHE A 93 13.49 2.58 21.47
C PHE A 93 11.98 2.68 21.76
N ILE A 94 11.23 1.59 21.63
CA ILE A 94 9.79 1.56 21.92
C ILE A 94 9.58 1.07 23.37
N SER A 95 9.30 2.01 24.26
CA SER A 95 9.07 1.73 25.69
C SER A 95 7.79 0.94 25.95
N GLU A 96 6.74 1.19 25.18
CA GLU A 96 5.42 0.54 25.34
C GLU A 96 5.38 -0.82 24.62
N LYS A 97 5.33 -1.91 25.39
CA LYS A 97 5.31 -3.28 24.85
C LYS A 97 4.14 -3.52 23.90
N ASP A 98 2.98 -2.94 24.18
CA ASP A 98 1.75 -3.12 23.38
C ASP A 98 1.86 -2.47 21.99
N LYS A 99 2.73 -1.46 21.83
CA LYS A 99 2.98 -0.77 20.55
C LYS A 99 4.09 -1.41 19.73
N ARG A 100 4.90 -2.32 20.31
CA ARG A 100 6.04 -2.95 19.62
C ARG A 100 5.62 -3.75 18.40
N LEU A 101 4.53 -4.52 18.51
CA LEU A 101 4.00 -5.29 17.38
C LEU A 101 3.47 -4.38 16.27
N GLN A 102 2.78 -3.30 16.64
CA GLN A 102 2.27 -2.32 15.68
C GLN A 102 3.42 -1.61 14.96
N PHE A 103 4.46 -1.22 15.69
CA PHE A 103 5.68 -0.64 15.13
C PHE A 103 6.35 -1.60 14.14
N LEU A 104 6.58 -2.87 14.54
CA LEU A 104 7.14 -3.88 13.64
C LEU A 104 6.29 -4.06 12.38
N ALA A 105 4.96 -4.14 12.52
CA ALA A 105 4.06 -4.31 11.39
C ALA A 105 4.14 -3.12 10.42
N LEU A 106 4.21 -1.88 10.93
CA LEU A 106 4.33 -0.68 10.10
C LEU A 106 5.67 -0.60 9.34
N VAL A 107 6.77 -1.08 9.93
CA VAL A 107 8.09 -1.07 9.27
C VAL A 107 8.22 -2.22 8.27
N ALA A 108 7.71 -3.40 8.60
CA ALA A 108 7.80 -4.60 7.76
C ALA A 108 6.82 -4.59 6.58
N PHE A 109 5.58 -4.15 6.81
CA PHE A 109 4.52 -4.15 5.78
C PHE A 109 4.30 -2.75 5.24
N GLN A 110 4.92 -2.47 4.10
CA GLN A 110 4.75 -1.21 3.39
C GLN A 110 3.45 -1.17 2.60
N ASN A 111 3.01 0.03 2.22
CA ASN A 111 1.91 0.21 1.27
C ASN A 111 2.40 -0.07 -0.17
N SER A 112 2.53 -1.35 -0.49
CA SER A 112 2.99 -1.85 -1.79
C SER A 112 1.91 -1.90 -2.87
N GLY A 113 0.65 -1.64 -2.50
CA GLY A 113 -0.48 -1.61 -3.44
C GLY A 113 -0.84 -0.19 -3.85
N TYR A 114 -1.47 0.55 -2.95
CA TYR A 114 -2.15 1.80 -3.27
C TYR A 114 -1.19 2.91 -3.72
N LEU A 115 -0.03 3.03 -3.08
CA LEU A 115 0.94 4.08 -3.43
C LEU A 115 1.59 3.83 -4.80
N PRO A 116 2.10 2.64 -5.11
CA PRO A 116 2.54 2.31 -6.47
C PRO A 116 1.43 2.44 -7.52
N LEU A 117 0.19 2.02 -7.22
CA LEU A 117 -0.94 2.17 -8.15
C LEU A 117 -1.25 3.63 -8.49
N ALA A 118 -1.26 4.53 -7.50
CA ALA A 118 -1.48 5.96 -7.74
C ALA A 118 -0.32 6.58 -8.53
N LEU A 119 0.92 6.14 -8.27
CA LEU A 119 2.11 6.56 -9.01
C LEU A 119 2.06 6.09 -10.46
N THR A 120 1.74 4.82 -10.71
CA THR A 120 1.67 4.29 -12.08
C THR A 120 0.56 4.94 -12.88
N ALA A 121 -0.60 5.22 -12.27
CA ALA A 121 -1.69 5.95 -12.91
C ALA A 121 -1.35 7.42 -13.19
N SER A 122 -0.44 8.03 -12.42
CA SER A 122 0.02 9.41 -12.67
C SER A 122 1.19 9.46 -13.67
N LEU A 123 1.93 8.36 -13.83
CA LEU A 123 3.06 8.23 -14.75
C LEU A 123 2.66 7.76 -16.15
N LEU A 124 1.66 6.90 -16.25
CA LEU A 124 1.15 6.34 -17.49
C LEU A 124 -0.15 7.10 -17.85
N PRO A 125 -0.19 7.81 -18.99
CA PRO A 125 -1.38 8.56 -19.42
C PRO A 125 -2.57 7.65 -19.76
#